data_AF-A0A2G1YX86-F1
#
_entry.id   AF-A0A2G1YX86-F1
#
_cell.length_a   1.000
_cell.length_b   1.000
_cell.length_c   1.000
_cell.angle_alpha   90.00
_cell.angle_beta   90.00
_cell.angle_gamma   90.00
#
_symmetry.space_group_name_H-M   'P 1'
#
loop_
_entity.id
_entity.type
_entity.pdbx_description
1 polymer ?
#
loop_
_entity_poly.entity_id
_entity_poly.type
_entity_poly.pdbx_seq_one_letter_code
_entity_poly.pdbx_strand_id
1 'polypeptide(L)'
;MTIRLCIFGNSHVAALRDAWLRHPERWPNITADFIGAHRNGLLETQIDGQRLAPFTGQSATYFAAINKCNTVDLRAYDGFVIAGALVSAAVTLQLYREARWPELPSLAKTALKKRLLISDNAAAAFCQAKLAARLGPLFATHLRSGGVTAPIWITSQPRLSAACRARGCSPSKTLSRALRSGDGPALSALFDSAADAACQAAGARFLAQPEQSRQSALLTRPCFMNGAIRLTGLGREKQPKQDFMHANATYGAAVLDQIAAAALP
;
A
#
# COMPACT_ATOMS: atom_id res chain seq x y z
N MET A 1 -2.43 -27.07 8.49
CA MET A 1 -3.64 -26.25 8.69
C MET A 1 -3.61 -25.16 7.64
N THR A 2 -4.71 -24.97 6.91
CA THR A 2 -4.78 -23.95 5.84
C THR A 2 -5.46 -22.71 6.41
N ILE A 3 -4.82 -21.55 6.29
CA ILE A 3 -5.34 -20.25 6.75
C ILE A 3 -6.18 -19.62 5.64
N ARG A 4 -7.34 -19.06 5.96
CA ARG A 4 -8.18 -18.35 5.01
C ARG A 4 -8.09 -16.84 5.22
N LEU A 5 -7.63 -16.12 4.18
CA LEU A 5 -7.42 -14.68 4.20
C LEU A 5 -8.38 -13.95 3.27
N CYS A 6 -8.87 -12.79 3.70
CA CYS A 6 -9.56 -11.84 2.82
C CYS A 6 -8.62 -10.66 2.54
N ILE A 7 -8.28 -10.46 1.27
CA ILE A 7 -7.34 -9.44 0.81
C ILE A 7 -8.14 -8.31 0.13
N PHE A 8 -8.32 -7.23 0.87
CA PHE A 8 -8.94 -6.00 0.40
C PHE A 8 -7.92 -5.11 -0.30
N GLY A 9 -8.36 -4.29 -1.26
CA GLY A 9 -7.56 -3.17 -1.70
C GLY A 9 -8.19 -2.36 -2.83
N ASN A 10 -7.46 -1.34 -3.25
CA ASN A 10 -7.77 -0.58 -4.46
C ASN A 10 -7.04 -1.20 -5.67
N SER A 11 -6.66 -0.41 -6.68
CA SER A 11 -5.97 -0.91 -7.86
C SER A 11 -4.73 -1.77 -7.57
N HIS A 12 -4.06 -1.60 -6.43
CA HIS A 12 -2.88 -2.38 -6.07
C HIS A 12 -3.16 -3.83 -5.68
N VAL A 13 -4.40 -4.18 -5.29
CA VAL A 13 -4.77 -5.58 -5.04
C VAL A 13 -4.69 -6.43 -6.32
N ALA A 14 -4.77 -5.80 -7.50
CA ALA A 14 -4.64 -6.49 -8.78
C ALA A 14 -3.32 -7.24 -8.93
N ALA A 15 -2.21 -6.68 -8.43
CA ALA A 15 -0.90 -7.32 -8.51
C ALA A 15 -0.86 -8.63 -7.70
N LEU A 16 -1.42 -8.62 -6.49
CA LEU A 16 -1.49 -9.80 -5.63
C LEU A 16 -2.44 -10.85 -6.22
N ARG A 17 -3.61 -10.41 -6.70
CA ARG A 17 -4.57 -11.31 -7.36
C ARG A 17 -3.99 -11.96 -8.62
N ASP A 18 -3.26 -11.21 -9.43
CA ASP A 18 -2.59 -11.73 -10.63
C ASP A 18 -1.52 -12.77 -10.27
N ALA A 19 -0.71 -12.47 -9.25
CA ALA A 19 0.28 -13.41 -8.74
C ALA A 19 -0.36 -14.72 -8.23
N TRP A 20 -1.44 -14.60 -7.44
CA TRP A 20 -2.21 -15.71 -6.90
C TRP A 20 -2.76 -16.63 -7.99
N LEU A 21 -3.37 -16.05 -9.03
CA LEU A 21 -3.95 -16.82 -10.13
C LEU A 21 -2.90 -17.51 -11.01
N ARG A 22 -1.69 -16.97 -11.11
CA ARG A 22 -0.61 -17.56 -11.92
C ARG A 22 0.16 -18.67 -11.20
N HIS A 23 0.25 -18.58 -9.87
CA HIS A 23 1.08 -19.46 -9.05
C HIS A 23 0.35 -19.91 -7.76
N PRO A 24 -0.86 -20.48 -7.85
CA PRO A 24 -1.62 -20.88 -6.66
C PRO A 24 -0.86 -21.89 -5.79
N GLU A 25 -0.03 -22.74 -6.40
CA GLU A 25 0.80 -23.75 -5.73
C GLU A 25 1.89 -23.16 -4.82
N ARG A 26 2.21 -21.87 -4.96
CA ARG A 26 3.27 -21.20 -4.17
C ARG A 26 2.87 -20.99 -2.71
N TRP A 27 1.57 -20.94 -2.40
CA TRP A 27 1.06 -20.70 -1.05
C TRP A 27 0.09 -21.82 -0.62
N PRO A 28 0.55 -23.07 -0.52
CA PRO A 28 -0.33 -24.24 -0.32
C PRO A 28 -1.08 -24.23 1.02
N ASN A 29 -0.58 -23.47 2.01
CA ASN A 29 -1.18 -23.35 3.33
C ASN A 29 -2.08 -22.12 3.48
N ILE A 30 -2.40 -21.43 2.39
CA ILE A 30 -3.27 -20.25 2.38
C ILE A 30 -4.39 -20.45 1.37
N THR A 31 -5.59 -20.00 1.71
CA THR A 31 -6.63 -19.67 0.74
C THR A 31 -6.90 -18.17 0.82
N ALA A 32 -7.08 -17.52 -0.32
CA ALA A 32 -7.25 -16.07 -0.37
C ALA A 32 -8.43 -15.68 -1.26
N ASP A 33 -9.32 -14.86 -0.71
CA ASP A 33 -10.33 -14.13 -1.47
C ASP A 33 -9.85 -12.70 -1.69
N PHE A 34 -10.01 -12.17 -2.90
CA PHE A 34 -9.54 -10.84 -3.28
C PHE A 34 -10.73 -9.91 -3.50
N ILE A 35 -10.83 -8.87 -2.68
CA ILE A 35 -11.91 -7.90 -2.71
C ILE A 35 -11.35 -6.53 -3.11
N GLY A 36 -11.76 -6.08 -4.29
CA GLY A 36 -11.36 -4.81 -4.87
C GLY A 36 -12.44 -3.75 -4.74
N ALA A 37 -12.04 -2.50 -4.52
CA ALA A 37 -12.91 -1.35 -4.71
C ALA A 37 -12.16 -0.19 -5.38
N HIS A 38 -12.87 0.61 -6.19
CA HIS A 38 -12.27 1.81 -6.77
C HIS A 38 -12.15 2.93 -5.73
N ARG A 39 -11.04 3.67 -5.76
CA ARG A 39 -10.81 4.89 -4.94
C ARG A 39 -11.10 4.63 -3.45
N ASN A 40 -12.11 5.29 -2.89
CA ASN A 40 -12.52 5.19 -1.49
C ASN A 40 -13.64 4.17 -1.28
N GLY A 41 -13.98 3.34 -2.27
CA GLY A 41 -15.14 2.45 -2.20
C GLY A 41 -15.10 1.42 -1.06
N LEU A 42 -13.93 1.13 -0.49
CA LEU A 42 -13.85 0.33 0.75
C LEU A 42 -14.41 1.06 1.98
N LEU A 43 -14.45 2.40 1.99
CA LEU A 43 -15.11 3.19 3.04
C LEU A 43 -16.59 3.46 2.73
N GLU A 44 -17.05 3.10 1.53
CA GLU A 44 -18.46 3.15 1.13
C GLU A 44 -19.15 1.80 1.40
N THR A 45 -18.66 1.09 2.41
CA THR A 45 -19.24 -0.12 2.97
C THR A 45 -19.69 0.13 4.40
N GLN A 46 -20.57 -0.73 4.87
CA GLN A 46 -20.98 -0.84 6.26
C GLN A 46 -20.75 -2.27 6.74
N ILE A 47 -20.64 -2.42 8.05
CA ILE A 47 -20.61 -3.72 8.70
C ILE A 47 -21.95 -3.89 9.40
N ASP A 48 -22.75 -4.82 8.91
CA ASP A 48 -24.01 -5.24 9.54
C ASP A 48 -23.80 -6.60 10.21
N GLY A 49 -23.70 -6.57 11.54
CA GLY A 49 -23.26 -7.69 12.35
C GLY A 49 -21.83 -8.12 11.99
N GLN A 50 -21.72 -9.20 11.21
CA GLN A 50 -20.44 -9.80 10.79
C GLN A 50 -20.28 -9.82 9.26
N ARG A 51 -21.09 -9.02 8.54
CA ARG A 51 -21.05 -8.93 7.08
C ARG A 51 -20.63 -7.54 6.65
N LEU A 52 -19.58 -7.47 5.85
CA LEU A 52 -19.23 -6.26 5.13
C LEU A 52 -20.09 -6.18 3.87
N ALA A 53 -20.83 -5.08 3.72
CA ALA A 53 -21.69 -4.85 2.56
C ALA A 53 -21.53 -3.40 2.06
N PRO A 54 -21.67 -3.15 0.76
CA PRO A 54 -21.76 -1.79 0.22
C PRO A 54 -22.90 -1.00 0.87
N PHE A 55 -22.67 0.27 1.17
CA PHE A 55 -23.64 1.15 1.84
C PHE A 55 -24.70 1.73 0.89
N THR A 56 -24.37 1.91 -0.39
CA THR A 56 -25.24 2.55 -1.39
C THR A 56 -25.48 1.65 -2.59
N GLY A 57 -26.55 1.88 -3.37
CA GLY A 57 -26.80 1.13 -4.61
C GLY A 57 -25.69 1.32 -5.66
N GLN A 58 -25.06 2.50 -5.69
CA GLN A 58 -23.92 2.77 -6.56
C GLN A 58 -22.69 1.98 -6.12
N SER A 59 -22.34 2.01 -4.83
CA SER A 59 -21.21 1.22 -4.32
C SER A 59 -21.48 -0.28 -4.45
N ALA A 60 -22.73 -0.74 -4.31
CA ALA A 60 -23.12 -2.12 -4.57
C ALA A 60 -22.88 -2.55 -6.02
N THR A 61 -23.24 -1.70 -6.99
CA THR A 61 -23.02 -1.98 -8.41
C THR A 61 -21.54 -2.10 -8.73
N TYR A 62 -20.71 -1.19 -8.23
CA TYR A 62 -19.25 -1.26 -8.42
C TYR A 62 -18.62 -2.45 -7.71
N PHE A 63 -19.07 -2.74 -6.48
CA PHE A 63 -18.59 -3.87 -5.71
C PHE A 63 -18.89 -5.19 -6.44
N ALA A 64 -20.11 -5.37 -6.94
CA ALA A 64 -20.52 -6.53 -7.74
C ALA A 64 -19.76 -6.67 -9.07
N ALA A 65 -19.41 -5.53 -9.70
CA ALA A 65 -18.70 -5.56 -10.98
C ALA A 65 -17.24 -6.02 -10.85
N ILE A 66 -16.62 -5.72 -9.71
CA ILE A 66 -15.21 -6.06 -9.44
C ILE A 66 -15.09 -7.39 -8.70
N ASN A 67 -16.01 -7.64 -7.78
CA ASN A 67 -16.02 -8.77 -6.87
C ASN A 67 -17.12 -9.74 -7.28
N LYS A 68 -16.84 -11.04 -7.22
CA LYS A 68 -17.85 -12.09 -7.49
C LYS A 68 -18.89 -12.25 -6.36
N CYS A 69 -19.02 -11.24 -5.51
CA CYS A 69 -19.86 -11.24 -4.32
C CYS A 69 -20.34 -9.81 -4.01
N ASN A 70 -21.51 -9.69 -3.38
CA ASN A 70 -22.07 -8.41 -2.93
C ASN A 70 -21.86 -8.15 -1.45
N THR A 71 -21.47 -9.18 -0.70
CA THR A 71 -21.19 -9.13 0.73
C THR A 71 -20.02 -10.05 1.06
N VAL A 72 -19.34 -9.78 2.17
CA VAL A 72 -18.25 -10.60 2.69
C VAL A 72 -18.59 -11.01 4.11
N ASP A 73 -18.74 -12.31 4.39
CA ASP A 73 -18.86 -12.81 5.77
C ASP A 73 -17.47 -12.77 6.42
N LEU A 74 -17.28 -11.84 7.35
CA LEU A 74 -15.99 -11.59 7.99
C LEU A 74 -15.56 -12.76 8.89
N ARG A 75 -16.49 -13.60 9.37
CA ARG A 75 -16.15 -14.77 10.20
C ARG A 75 -15.57 -15.93 9.41
N ALA A 76 -15.67 -15.89 8.08
CA ALA A 76 -15.14 -16.94 7.22
C ALA A 76 -13.61 -16.87 7.05
N TYR A 77 -12.95 -15.88 7.67
CA TYR A 77 -11.54 -15.61 7.49
C TYR A 77 -10.79 -15.61 8.82
N ASP A 78 -9.60 -16.19 8.81
CA ASP A 78 -8.68 -16.20 9.93
C ASP A 78 -7.87 -14.89 10.03
N GLY A 79 -7.90 -14.07 8.98
CA GLY A 79 -7.22 -12.78 8.95
C GLY A 79 -7.50 -11.97 7.69
N PHE A 80 -7.07 -10.70 7.73
CA PHE A 80 -7.37 -9.72 6.70
C PHE A 80 -6.12 -8.99 6.24
N VAL A 81 -6.03 -8.71 4.95
CA VAL A 81 -4.97 -7.89 4.37
C VAL A 81 -5.57 -6.69 3.66
N ILE A 82 -4.98 -5.52 3.85
CA ILE A 82 -5.33 -4.29 3.14
C ILE A 82 -4.16 -3.89 2.24
N ALA A 83 -4.29 -4.15 0.95
CA ALA A 83 -3.24 -4.02 -0.04
C ALA A 83 -3.11 -2.60 -0.59
N GLY A 84 -2.00 -1.94 -0.25
CA GLY A 84 -1.63 -0.62 -0.76
C GLY A 84 -2.46 0.51 -0.16
N ALA A 85 -3.75 0.59 -0.50
CA ALA A 85 -4.76 1.48 0.10
C ALA A 85 -4.25 2.88 0.52
N LEU A 86 -3.51 3.55 -0.37
CA LEU A 86 -2.95 4.90 -0.19
C LEU A 86 -1.89 5.04 0.92
N VAL A 87 -1.32 3.93 1.41
CA VAL A 87 -0.16 3.91 2.32
C VAL A 87 1.12 3.92 1.49
N SER A 88 1.68 5.12 1.27
CA SER A 88 2.76 5.34 0.31
C SER A 88 3.83 6.30 0.82
N ALA A 89 5.08 6.06 0.42
CA ALA A 89 6.23 6.95 0.63
C ALA A 89 6.06 8.34 -0.02
N ALA A 90 5.02 8.54 -0.86
CA ALA A 90 4.64 9.86 -1.33
C ALA A 90 4.37 10.86 -0.18
N VAL A 91 3.95 10.39 1.01
CA VAL A 91 3.70 11.25 2.18
C VAL A 91 4.99 11.91 2.67
N THR A 92 6.09 11.17 2.81
CA THR A 92 7.38 11.75 3.25
C THR A 92 7.96 12.67 2.18
N LEU A 93 7.76 12.35 0.89
CA LEU A 93 8.13 13.25 -0.21
C LEU A 93 7.34 14.56 -0.20
N GLN A 94 6.06 14.55 0.17
CA GLN A 94 5.26 15.77 0.32
C GLN A 94 5.83 16.66 1.42
N LEU A 95 6.12 16.10 2.60
CA LEU A 95 6.76 16.85 3.69
C LEU A 95 8.14 17.39 3.26
N TYR A 96 8.94 16.54 2.63
CA TYR A 96 10.26 16.90 2.11
C TYR A 96 10.22 17.95 0.98
N ARG A 97 9.06 18.26 0.40
CA ARG A 97 8.95 19.41 -0.49
C ARG A 97 9.04 20.72 0.29
N GLU A 98 8.41 20.78 1.46
CA GLU A 98 8.19 22.01 2.24
C GLU A 98 9.22 22.19 3.37
N ALA A 99 9.62 21.11 4.03
CA ALA A 99 10.43 21.16 5.25
C ALA A 99 11.67 20.24 5.20
N ARG A 100 12.64 20.51 6.08
CA ARG A 100 13.81 19.66 6.36
C ARG A 100 13.92 19.43 7.87
N TRP A 101 14.54 18.31 8.24
CA TRP A 101 14.80 17.89 9.61
C TRP A 101 16.22 17.34 9.76
N PRO A 102 16.82 17.39 10.97
CA PRO A 102 18.22 17.09 11.24
C PRO A 102 18.80 15.82 10.57
N GLU A 103 18.04 14.73 10.51
CA GLU A 103 18.51 13.46 9.94
C GLU A 103 18.79 13.47 8.43
N LEU A 104 18.44 14.54 7.70
CA LEU A 104 18.60 14.61 6.25
C LEU A 104 20.04 14.97 5.85
N PRO A 105 20.77 14.11 5.10
CA PRO A 105 22.11 14.42 4.59
C PRO A 105 22.23 15.73 3.81
N SER A 106 21.16 16.18 3.15
CA SER A 106 21.12 17.48 2.47
C SER A 106 21.38 18.67 3.38
N LEU A 107 21.08 18.59 4.68
CA LEU A 107 21.30 19.71 5.61
C LEU A 107 22.78 20.00 5.81
N ALA A 108 23.63 18.97 5.82
CA ALA A 108 25.08 19.13 5.95
C ALA A 108 25.73 19.75 4.69
N LYS A 109 25.06 19.67 3.54
CA LYS A 109 25.66 19.95 2.22
C LYS A 109 25.15 21.23 1.54
N THR A 110 24.09 21.86 2.05
CA THR A 110 23.48 23.00 1.37
C THR A 110 23.17 24.15 2.33
N ALA A 111 23.54 25.36 1.93
CA ALA A 111 22.96 26.57 2.51
C ALA A 111 21.44 26.50 2.34
N LEU A 112 20.71 26.50 3.46
CA LEU A 112 19.27 26.34 3.54
C LEU A 112 18.55 27.56 2.96
N LYS A 113 18.55 27.72 1.64
CA LYS A 113 17.79 28.79 1.01
C LYS A 113 16.29 28.45 1.12
N LYS A 114 15.56 29.23 1.94
CA LYS A 114 14.09 29.33 2.01
C LYS A 114 13.33 28.03 2.33
N ARG A 115 13.79 27.21 3.28
CA ARG A 115 13.04 26.03 3.73
C ARG A 115 12.70 26.11 5.20
N LEU A 116 11.53 25.59 5.55
CA LEU A 116 11.15 25.39 6.95
C LEU A 116 12.04 24.30 7.56
N LEU A 117 12.54 24.56 8.76
CA LEU A 117 13.20 23.56 9.59
C LEU A 117 12.22 23.08 10.65
N ILE A 118 12.13 21.76 10.79
CA ILE A 118 11.30 21.11 11.80
C ILE A 118 12.15 20.07 12.53
N SER A 119 11.76 19.71 13.74
CA SER A 119 12.39 18.60 14.46
C SER A 119 12.02 17.25 13.82
N ASP A 120 12.82 16.22 14.09
CA ASP A 120 12.54 14.85 13.63
C ASP A 120 11.19 14.35 14.18
N ASN A 121 10.88 14.68 15.44
CA ASN A 121 9.58 14.36 16.06
C ASN A 121 8.40 15.04 15.35
N ALA A 122 8.56 16.30 14.92
CA ALA A 122 7.51 16.98 14.15
C ALA A 122 7.33 16.36 12.76
N ALA A 123 8.42 15.92 12.11
CA ALA A 123 8.36 15.21 10.84
C ALA A 123 7.64 13.85 10.98
N ALA A 124 7.97 13.08 12.01
CA ALA A 124 7.34 11.79 12.32
C ALA A 124 5.84 11.97 12.62
N ALA A 125 5.48 12.89 13.51
CA ALA A 125 4.08 13.16 13.85
C ALA A 125 3.26 13.61 12.63
N PHE A 126 3.82 14.46 11.77
CA PHE A 126 3.17 14.86 10.52
C PHE A 126 2.91 13.66 9.62
N CYS A 127 3.94 12.83 9.37
CA CYS A 127 3.82 11.67 8.49
C CYS A 127 2.84 10.64 9.04
N GLN A 128 2.89 10.35 10.34
CA GLN A 128 1.96 9.45 11.01
C GLN A 128 0.52 9.95 10.87
N ALA A 129 0.25 11.23 11.19
CA ALA A 129 -1.09 11.81 11.06
C ALA A 129 -1.60 11.78 9.61
N LYS A 130 -0.73 12.07 8.63
CA LYS A 130 -1.08 11.98 7.21
C LYS A 130 -1.30 10.56 6.71
N LEU A 131 -0.69 9.55 7.33
CA LEU A 131 -0.87 8.13 7.00
C LEU A 131 -2.11 7.55 7.69
N ALA A 132 -2.39 7.93 8.93
CA ALA A 132 -3.59 7.53 9.67
C ALA A 132 -4.89 7.97 8.96
N ALA A 133 -4.85 9.09 8.24
CA ALA A 133 -5.96 9.57 7.42
C ALA A 133 -6.05 8.92 6.02
N ARG A 134 -5.31 7.84 5.74
CA ARG A 134 -5.35 7.12 4.45
C ARG A 134 -6.32 5.95 4.50
N LEU A 135 -6.74 5.54 3.31
CA LEU A 135 -7.72 4.48 3.12
C LEU A 135 -7.37 3.20 3.90
N GLY A 136 -6.11 2.78 3.92
CA GLY A 136 -5.67 1.59 4.65
C GLY A 136 -5.98 1.64 6.14
N PRO A 137 -5.37 2.55 6.91
CA PRO A 137 -5.66 2.71 8.33
C PRO A 137 -7.13 3.03 8.64
N LEU A 138 -7.78 3.90 7.86
CA LEU A 138 -9.21 4.19 8.04
C LEU A 138 -10.08 2.93 7.89
N PHE A 139 -9.77 2.08 6.92
CA PHE A 139 -10.52 0.85 6.70
C PHE A 139 -10.21 -0.22 7.74
N ALA A 140 -8.97 -0.30 8.24
CA ALA A 140 -8.65 -1.15 9.39
C ALA A 140 -9.43 -0.72 10.64
N THR A 141 -9.49 0.58 10.94
CA THR A 141 -10.33 1.12 12.02
C THR A 141 -11.79 0.78 11.80
N HIS A 142 -12.30 0.90 10.57
CA HIS A 142 -13.68 0.50 10.24
C HIS A 142 -13.95 -0.97 10.54
N LEU A 143 -13.07 -1.89 10.14
CA LEU A 143 -13.18 -3.32 10.46
C LEU A 143 -13.16 -3.57 11.97
N ARG A 144 -12.25 -2.91 12.70
CA ARG A 144 -12.18 -3.02 14.17
C ARG A 144 -13.43 -2.50 14.86
N SER A 145 -13.97 -1.36 14.44
CA SER A 145 -15.22 -0.81 14.95
C SER A 145 -16.42 -1.72 14.67
N GLY A 146 -16.36 -2.51 13.59
CA GLY A 146 -17.34 -3.56 13.29
C GLY A 146 -17.15 -4.88 14.05
N GLY A 147 -16.24 -4.93 15.03
CA GLY A 147 -16.04 -6.11 15.89
C GLY A 147 -15.12 -7.19 15.31
N VAL A 148 -14.37 -6.91 14.24
CA VAL A 148 -13.36 -7.85 13.74
C VAL A 148 -12.22 -7.96 14.75
N THR A 149 -11.96 -9.16 15.25
CA THR A 149 -10.85 -9.45 16.19
C THR A 149 -9.66 -10.15 15.53
N ALA A 150 -9.86 -10.77 14.36
CA ALA A 150 -8.80 -11.45 13.61
C ALA A 150 -7.65 -10.50 13.23
N PRO A 151 -6.41 -10.99 13.04
CA PRO A 151 -5.28 -10.18 12.59
C PRO A 151 -5.58 -9.39 11.31
N ILE A 152 -5.12 -8.13 11.28
CA ILE A 152 -5.19 -7.28 10.10
C ILE A 152 -3.76 -6.87 9.74
N TRP A 153 -3.38 -7.06 8.48
CA TRP A 153 -2.12 -6.57 7.92
C TRP A 153 -2.39 -5.48 6.87
N ILE A 154 -1.54 -4.46 6.83
CA ILE A 154 -1.60 -3.41 5.81
C ILE A 154 -0.29 -3.41 5.05
N THR A 155 -0.35 -3.56 3.72
CA THR A 155 0.87 -3.57 2.89
C THR A 155 1.16 -2.19 2.33
N SER A 156 2.44 -1.86 2.23
CA SER A 156 2.88 -0.65 1.51
C SER A 156 2.46 -0.67 0.04
N GLN A 157 2.06 0.50 -0.50
CA GLN A 157 2.08 0.70 -1.95
C GLN A 157 3.52 0.62 -2.47
N PRO A 158 3.76 0.06 -3.66
CA PRO A 158 5.08 0.13 -4.26
C PRO A 158 5.50 1.59 -4.38
N ARG A 159 6.78 1.85 -4.11
CA ARG A 159 7.44 3.09 -4.51
C ARG A 159 7.35 3.25 -6.04
N LEU A 160 7.56 4.47 -6.53
CA LEU A 160 7.60 4.76 -7.96
C LEU A 160 8.59 3.85 -8.69
N SER A 161 8.22 3.33 -9.86
CA SER A 161 9.14 2.54 -10.69
C SER A 161 10.38 3.36 -11.06
N ALA A 162 11.57 2.79 -10.92
CA ALA A 162 12.81 3.44 -11.36
C ALA A 162 12.84 3.74 -12.86
N ALA A 163 11.99 3.07 -13.66
CA ALA A 163 11.83 3.33 -15.08
C ALA A 163 11.33 4.76 -15.39
N CYS A 164 10.71 5.46 -14.43
CA CYS A 164 10.29 6.86 -14.62
C CYS A 164 11.49 7.75 -14.98
N ARG A 165 12.68 7.47 -14.42
CA ARG A 165 13.90 8.23 -14.70
C ARG A 165 14.39 8.08 -16.15
N ALA A 166 14.31 6.87 -16.69
CA ALA A 166 14.87 6.54 -18.00
C ALA A 166 14.05 7.13 -19.17
N ARG A 167 12.76 7.43 -18.95
CA ARG A 167 11.84 7.86 -20.01
C ARG A 167 11.61 9.36 -20.07
N GLY A 168 12.38 10.15 -19.33
CA GLY A 168 12.16 11.61 -19.23
C GLY A 168 10.82 12.00 -18.58
N CYS A 169 10.01 11.02 -18.16
CA CYS A 169 8.84 11.23 -17.32
C CYS A 169 9.33 11.68 -15.95
N SER A 170 9.47 12.98 -15.75
CA SER A 170 10.07 13.55 -14.55
C SER A 170 9.39 12.97 -13.31
N PRO A 171 10.04 12.04 -12.54
CA PRO A 171 9.63 11.84 -11.18
C PRO A 171 9.62 13.22 -10.54
N SER A 172 8.60 13.51 -9.73
CA SER A 172 8.40 14.86 -9.17
C SER A 172 9.75 15.51 -8.81
N LYS A 173 9.94 16.80 -9.14
CA LYS A 173 11.22 17.51 -8.91
C LYS A 173 11.79 17.23 -7.50
N THR A 174 10.90 17.04 -6.54
CA THR A 174 11.15 16.60 -5.17
C THR A 174 11.84 15.24 -5.04
N LEU A 175 11.33 14.17 -5.66
CA LEU A 175 11.95 12.85 -5.65
C LEU A 175 13.34 12.88 -6.30
N SER A 176 13.46 13.53 -7.46
CA SER A 176 14.75 13.69 -8.13
C SER A 176 15.78 14.40 -7.25
N ARG A 177 15.35 15.40 -6.48
CA ARG A 177 16.19 16.11 -5.52
C ARG A 177 16.59 15.21 -4.35
N ALA A 178 15.64 14.53 -3.73
CA ALA A 178 15.90 13.60 -2.62
C ALA A 178 16.97 12.56 -2.99
N LEU A 179 16.85 11.97 -4.18
CA LEU A 179 17.81 10.98 -4.68
C LEU A 179 19.21 11.58 -4.89
N ARG A 180 19.32 12.75 -5.53
CA ARG A 180 20.63 13.40 -5.77
C ARG A 180 21.28 13.87 -4.47
N SER A 181 20.49 14.32 -3.50
CA SER A 181 20.98 14.78 -2.22
C SER A 181 21.38 13.65 -1.26
N GLY A 182 21.06 12.40 -1.60
CA GLY A 182 21.31 11.24 -0.73
C GLY A 182 20.31 11.10 0.42
N ASP A 183 19.19 11.84 0.38
CA ASP A 183 18.17 11.84 1.45
C ASP A 183 17.24 10.61 1.40
N GLY A 184 17.38 9.78 0.37
CA GLY A 184 16.49 8.64 0.10
C GLY A 184 16.32 7.68 1.29
N PRO A 185 17.41 7.17 1.89
CA PRO A 185 17.32 6.27 3.04
C PRO A 185 16.57 6.86 4.23
N ALA A 186 16.86 8.10 4.63
CA ALA A 186 16.18 8.77 5.74
C ALA A 186 14.68 8.96 5.46
N LEU A 187 14.32 9.38 4.25
CA LEU A 187 12.91 9.51 3.83
C LEU A 187 12.16 8.18 3.80
N SER A 188 12.86 7.10 3.44
CA SER A 188 12.32 5.74 3.45
C SER A 188 12.10 5.25 4.88
N ALA A 189 13.08 5.44 5.76
CA ALA A 189 12.99 5.04 7.16
C ALA A 189 11.87 5.78 7.90
N LEU A 190 11.77 7.11 7.70
CA LEU A 190 10.68 7.92 8.23
C LEU A 190 9.31 7.41 7.76
N PHE A 191 9.20 7.03 6.48
CA PHE A 191 7.95 6.48 5.96
C PHE A 191 7.61 5.15 6.60
N ASP A 192 8.56 4.20 6.62
CA ASP A 192 8.32 2.85 7.11
C ASP A 192 7.94 2.89 8.61
N SER A 193 8.61 3.73 9.42
CA SER A 193 8.29 3.95 10.84
C SER A 193 6.95 4.64 11.07
N ALA A 194 6.66 5.73 10.34
CA ALA A 194 5.40 6.45 10.48
C ALA A 194 4.20 5.63 9.99
N ALA A 195 4.39 4.78 8.98
CA ALA A 195 3.37 3.85 8.50
C ALA A 195 3.09 2.75 9.52
N ASP A 196 4.13 2.18 10.12
CA ASP A 196 3.99 1.20 11.20
C ASP A 196 3.20 1.78 12.38
N ALA A 197 3.59 2.95 12.90
CA ALA A 197 2.88 3.63 13.97
C ALA A 197 1.41 3.94 13.62
N ALA A 198 1.14 4.40 12.39
CA ALA A 198 -0.24 4.67 11.94
C ALA A 198 -1.09 3.40 11.81
N CYS A 199 -0.50 2.29 11.33
CA CYS A 199 -1.21 1.02 11.21
C CYS A 199 -1.48 0.39 12.58
N GLN A 200 -0.51 0.45 13.50
CA GLN A 200 -0.68 -0.03 14.87
C GLN A 200 -1.80 0.72 15.60
N ALA A 201 -1.85 2.05 15.46
CA ALA A 201 -2.94 2.86 16.00
C ALA A 201 -4.32 2.50 15.42
N ALA A 202 -4.37 1.93 14.21
CA ALA A 202 -5.59 1.41 13.58
C ALA A 202 -5.86 -0.07 13.90
N GLY A 203 -5.10 -0.69 14.82
CA GLY A 203 -5.25 -2.08 15.20
C GLY A 203 -4.78 -3.08 14.14
N ALA A 204 -3.81 -2.70 13.32
CA ALA A 204 -3.24 -3.51 12.24
C ALA A 204 -1.70 -3.53 12.28
N ARG A 205 -1.09 -4.55 11.66
CA ARG A 205 0.36 -4.66 11.48
C ARG A 205 0.77 -4.16 10.10
N PHE A 206 1.75 -3.26 10.03
CA PHE A 206 2.27 -2.81 8.75
C PHE A 206 3.27 -3.82 8.16
N LEU A 207 3.14 -4.07 6.85
CA LEU A 207 4.10 -4.83 6.06
C LEU A 207 4.77 -3.87 5.06
N ALA A 208 6.03 -3.53 5.35
CA ALA A 208 6.83 -2.69 4.48
C ALA A 208 7.06 -3.35 3.11
N GLN A 209 7.30 -2.53 2.08
CA GLN A 209 7.60 -3.02 0.74
C GLN A 209 8.74 -4.06 0.76
N PRO A 210 8.63 -5.20 0.04
CA PRO A 210 9.67 -6.22 0.00
C PRO A 210 11.04 -5.63 -0.39
N GLU A 211 12.08 -5.94 0.38
CA GLU A 211 13.42 -5.37 0.19
C GLU A 211 13.97 -5.62 -1.21
N GLN A 212 13.80 -6.85 -1.71
CA GLN A 212 14.24 -7.26 -3.04
C GLN A 212 13.58 -6.46 -4.18
N SER A 213 12.44 -5.82 -3.92
CA SER A 213 11.75 -4.97 -4.88
C SER A 213 12.25 -3.51 -4.87
N ARG A 214 12.96 -3.08 -3.82
CA ARG A 214 13.42 -1.69 -3.67
C ARG A 214 14.63 -1.38 -4.55
N GLN A 215 14.72 -0.13 -5.00
CA GLN A 215 15.85 0.47 -5.68
C GLN A 215 16.11 1.86 -5.11
N SER A 216 17.36 2.15 -4.69
CA SER A 216 17.78 3.47 -4.18
C SER A 216 16.88 4.04 -3.07
N ALA A 217 16.37 3.18 -2.18
CA ALA A 217 15.47 3.46 -1.04
C ALA A 217 14.09 4.09 -1.36
N LEU A 218 13.93 4.86 -2.44
CA LEU A 218 12.69 5.56 -2.81
C LEU A 218 12.06 5.11 -4.13
N LEU A 219 12.62 4.10 -4.79
CA LEU A 219 12.10 3.56 -6.04
C LEU A 219 11.83 2.06 -5.92
N THR A 220 11.03 1.54 -6.85
CA THR A 220 10.83 0.11 -7.08
C THR A 220 11.58 -0.31 -8.35
N ARG A 221 12.22 -1.47 -8.32
CA ARG A 221 12.93 -2.03 -9.47
C ARG A 221 11.95 -2.28 -10.63
N PRO A 222 12.31 -1.98 -11.90
CA PRO A 222 11.37 -2.09 -13.02
C PRO A 222 10.79 -3.48 -13.25
N CYS A 223 11.52 -4.55 -12.93
CA CYS A 223 11.04 -5.93 -13.06
C CYS A 223 9.81 -6.25 -12.19
N PHE A 224 9.55 -5.45 -11.15
CA PHE A 224 8.38 -5.57 -10.27
C PHE A 224 7.22 -4.64 -10.68
N MET A 225 7.42 -3.77 -11.67
CA MET A 225 6.45 -2.75 -12.08
C MET A 225 5.98 -2.94 -13.52
N ASN A 226 6.89 -3.36 -14.41
CA ASN A 226 6.61 -3.49 -15.84
C ASN A 226 5.55 -4.57 -16.10
N GLY A 227 4.57 -4.25 -16.94
CA GLY A 227 3.50 -5.18 -17.29
C GLY A 227 2.42 -5.34 -16.21
N ALA A 228 2.27 -4.34 -15.34
CA ALA A 228 1.16 -4.27 -14.40
C ALA A 228 -0.19 -4.39 -15.12
N ILE A 229 -1.16 -5.01 -14.44
CA ILE A 229 -2.53 -5.17 -14.91
C ILE A 229 -3.48 -4.30 -14.09
N ARG A 230 -4.63 -3.97 -14.67
CA ARG A 230 -5.71 -3.23 -14.02
C ARG A 230 -6.56 -4.14 -13.15
N LEU A 231 -7.08 -3.55 -12.07
CA LEU A 231 -8.17 -4.15 -11.31
C LEU A 231 -9.48 -4.02 -12.10
N THR A 232 -9.89 -5.11 -12.75
CA THR A 232 -11.20 -5.25 -13.40
C THR A 232 -11.83 -6.59 -13.00
N GLY A 233 -13.13 -6.78 -13.22
CA GLY A 233 -13.79 -8.06 -12.94
C GLY A 233 -13.16 -9.25 -13.70
N LEU A 234 -12.68 -9.00 -14.93
CA LEU A 234 -12.08 -10.03 -15.80
C LEU A 234 -10.55 -10.16 -15.65
N GLY A 235 -9.87 -9.16 -15.08
CA GLY A 235 -8.46 -9.25 -14.68
C GLY A 235 -7.42 -9.34 -15.80
N ARG A 236 -7.71 -8.83 -17.01
CA ARG A 236 -6.81 -9.00 -18.18
C ARG A 236 -6.35 -7.70 -18.86
N GLU A 237 -6.82 -6.55 -18.39
CA GLU A 237 -6.43 -5.28 -19.00
C GLU A 237 -5.05 -4.83 -18.52
N LYS A 238 -4.16 -4.50 -19.47
CA LYS A 238 -2.84 -3.97 -19.15
C LYS A 238 -2.94 -2.52 -18.71
N GLN A 239 -2.09 -2.13 -17.77
CA GLN A 239 -1.88 -0.71 -17.49
C GLN A 239 -1.22 -0.01 -18.69
N PRO A 240 -1.42 1.32 -18.84
CA PRO A 240 -0.71 2.09 -19.84
C PRO A 240 0.81 1.90 -19.74
N LYS A 241 1.52 1.93 -20.87
CA LYS A 241 2.99 1.74 -20.88
C LYS A 241 3.73 2.73 -19.98
N GLN A 242 3.14 3.90 -19.71
CA GLN A 242 3.71 5.00 -18.91
C GLN A 242 3.27 4.96 -17.45
N ASP A 243 2.66 3.87 -17.00
CA ASP A 243 2.32 3.67 -15.61
C ASP A 243 3.57 3.27 -14.81
N PHE A 244 3.93 4.13 -13.86
CA PHE A 244 5.05 3.90 -12.94
C PHE A 244 4.57 3.68 -11.49
N MET A 245 3.26 3.62 -11.27
CA MET A 245 2.64 3.54 -9.95
C MET A 245 2.15 2.13 -9.64
N HIS A 246 1.69 1.37 -10.64
CA HIS A 246 1.16 0.03 -10.40
C HIS A 246 2.21 -1.05 -10.57
N ALA A 247 2.16 -2.03 -9.66
CA ALA A 247 3.04 -3.19 -9.62
C ALA A 247 2.48 -4.34 -10.46
N ASN A 248 3.35 -5.28 -10.85
CA ASN A 248 2.98 -6.48 -11.59
C ASN A 248 2.84 -7.71 -10.68
N ALA A 249 2.52 -8.87 -11.26
CA ALA A 249 2.42 -10.14 -10.54
C ALA A 249 3.71 -10.53 -9.78
N THR A 250 4.90 -10.19 -10.29
CA THR A 250 6.16 -10.48 -9.59
C THR A 250 6.25 -9.73 -8.26
N TYR A 251 5.78 -8.48 -8.21
CA TYR A 251 5.63 -7.73 -6.95
C TYR A 251 4.55 -8.33 -6.07
N GLY A 252 3.40 -8.68 -6.66
CA GLY A 252 2.32 -9.34 -5.94
C GLY A 252 2.79 -10.62 -5.23
N ALA A 253 3.60 -11.44 -5.90
CA ALA A 253 4.16 -12.66 -5.32
C ALA A 253 5.09 -12.35 -4.14
N ALA A 254 5.98 -11.36 -4.27
CA ALA A 254 6.87 -10.96 -3.18
C ALA A 254 6.11 -10.44 -1.95
N VAL A 255 5.00 -9.72 -2.15
CA VAL A 255 4.12 -9.27 -1.06
C VAL A 255 3.34 -10.43 -0.45
N LEU A 256 2.84 -11.37 -1.26
CA LEU A 256 2.16 -12.56 -0.77
C LEU A 256 3.08 -13.47 0.05
N ASP A 257 4.36 -13.58 -0.31
CA ASP A 257 5.35 -14.28 0.53
C ASP A 257 5.48 -13.63 1.91
N GLN A 258 5.53 -12.29 1.97
CA GLN A 258 5.57 -11.57 3.25
C GLN A 258 4.29 -11.77 4.08
N ILE A 259 3.12 -11.75 3.42
CA ILE A 259 1.83 -12.03 4.07
C ILE A 259 1.82 -13.45 4.62
N ALA A 260 2.28 -14.43 3.84
CA ALA A 260 2.33 -15.82 4.25
C ALA A 260 3.23 -16.01 5.47
N ALA A 261 4.42 -15.41 5.45
CA ALA A 261 5.34 -15.43 6.59
C ALA A 261 4.81 -14.70 7.83
N ALA A 262 3.89 -13.75 7.67
CA ALA A 262 3.29 -13.02 8.79
C ALA A 262 2.02 -13.68 9.34
N ALA A 263 1.32 -14.47 8.52
CA ALA A 263 0.07 -15.14 8.86
C ALA A 263 0.29 -16.55 9.43
N LEU A 264 1.34 -17.25 8.97
CA LEU A 264 1.73 -18.54 9.51
C LEU A 264 2.64 -18.34 10.73
N PRO A 265 2.36 -19.01 11.87
CA PRO A 265 3.18 -18.94 13.07
C PRO A 265 4.58 -19.56 12.89
#